data_AF-A0A925DKV4-F1
#
_entry.id   AF-A0A925DKV4-F1
#
_cell.length_a   1.000
_cell.length_b   1.000
_cell.length_c   1.000
_cell.angle_alpha   90.00
_cell.angle_beta   90.00
_cell.angle_gamma   90.00
#
_symmetry.space_group_name_H-M   'P 1'
#
loop_
_entity.id
_entity.type
_entity.pdbx_description
1 polymer ?
#
loop_
_entity_poly.entity_id
_entity_poly.type
_entity_poly.pdbx_seq_one_letter_code
_entity_poly.pdbx_strand_id
1 'polypeptide(L)'
;MLFNYKFGSDTSVRNSSTATEMNFSPDVHREPTFFNGVLNKHIPFREAISALHDIVVSDFRFKPKDKTDYKAWALQQENIWLAEYMKGAADVSAKLETVRTELNTVRNEKYKLLGPFNKAKSDYFNYIYKNDRDMWIVLDPVITVHPDEVFFECFSKDESSYGKLGCNYEVFTKINDFKCGTTNIDYSSALYDEFQKIRDYKETKFVIDPSGFEVKTEEQESFKEIKIDVPDSWVRGFLQVSSAMTLPAHSITFHPMDMHNILFLLKRKKEKIGPRSIRYILKPGQPVKLIFDPWNIELECPRSFYHGSTEQEIRVWGRRRMMLLERLIPVAKSFKVVLLGSGLPSFYIAEMEDMNFTLGLSGWTANDWSQQGNFDLLAPRSEADPITMQKVFMGLKQNWVEDADTLSKRIGIEKKLVLGALSAFTQCGKVIFDLNKNQYRIRELSKDALPMESLRFANEREGSATRFVEIGAVKLQVNSQADGTLKLEGTVKEGGKDYTARLVIDKDNRIASAGCNCYYHIRNNLYKGPCEHILALRIQYREHPTTGQAHRI
;
A
#
# COMPACT_ATOMS: atom_id res chain seq x y z
N MET A 1 11.93 19.77 19.83
CA MET A 1 13.36 19.47 20.03
C MET A 1 14.18 20.68 19.60
N LEU A 2 15.20 21.08 20.38
CA LEU A 2 16.18 22.16 20.09
C LEU A 2 17.53 21.55 19.69
N PHE A 3 18.33 22.20 18.81
CA PHE A 3 19.58 21.68 18.22
C PHE A 3 20.76 22.68 18.34
N ASN A 4 22.03 22.19 18.25
CA ASN A 4 23.32 22.89 18.50
C ASN A 4 24.38 22.55 17.40
N TYR A 5 25.38 23.41 17.09
CA TYR A 5 26.31 23.31 15.91
C TYR A 5 27.84 23.48 16.19
N LYS A 6 28.75 22.97 15.30
CA LYS A 6 30.23 23.21 15.26
C LYS A 6 30.90 22.90 13.87
N PHE A 7 32.03 23.53 13.48
CA PHE A 7 32.75 23.41 12.16
C PHE A 7 34.27 23.06 12.25
N GLY A 8 34.91 22.62 11.14
CA GLY A 8 36.22 21.92 11.10
C GLY A 8 37.46 22.53 10.38
N SER A 9 37.37 23.42 9.36
CA SER A 9 38.50 24.25 8.80
C SER A 9 38.12 25.03 7.51
N ASP A 10 39.01 25.94 7.05
CA ASP A 10 38.78 26.98 6.02
C ASP A 10 39.14 26.61 4.56
N THR A 11 38.72 27.47 3.63
CA THR A 11 38.49 27.25 2.18
C THR A 11 39.50 27.95 1.26
N SER A 12 39.71 27.45 0.01
CA SER A 12 40.47 28.16 -1.05
C SER A 12 39.81 28.19 -2.46
N VAL A 13 40.27 29.11 -3.33
CA VAL A 13 39.71 29.45 -4.67
C VAL A 13 40.81 29.50 -5.77
N ARG A 14 40.53 28.97 -6.98
CA ARG A 14 41.31 29.18 -8.23
C ARG A 14 40.38 29.36 -9.46
N ASN A 15 40.75 30.23 -10.41
CA ASN A 15 39.86 30.64 -11.51
C ASN A 15 40.55 30.64 -12.90
N SER A 16 39.85 30.23 -13.97
CA SER A 16 40.32 30.25 -15.37
C SER A 16 39.18 30.48 -16.39
N SER A 17 39.52 30.74 -17.66
CA SER A 17 38.57 31.08 -18.74
C SER A 17 37.62 29.95 -19.16
N THR A 18 37.93 28.71 -18.78
CA THR A 18 37.10 27.53 -19.10
C THR A 18 36.51 26.86 -17.84
N ALA A 19 36.95 27.21 -16.63
CA ALA A 19 36.38 26.75 -15.36
C ALA A 19 36.92 27.54 -14.14
N THR A 20 36.12 27.65 -13.08
CA THR A 20 36.51 28.12 -11.73
C THR A 20 36.38 26.97 -10.74
N GLU A 21 37.42 26.71 -9.94
CA GLU A 21 37.41 25.70 -8.87
C GLU A 21 37.58 26.37 -7.50
N MET A 22 36.59 26.18 -6.62
CA MET A 22 36.68 26.55 -5.21
C MET A 22 36.52 25.26 -4.39
N ASN A 23 37.51 24.95 -3.56
CA ASN A 23 37.50 23.75 -2.72
C ASN A 23 37.32 24.15 -1.26
N PHE A 24 36.19 23.71 -0.69
CA PHE A 24 35.83 23.79 0.73
C PHE A 24 35.92 22.38 1.34
N SER A 25 36.53 22.22 2.52
CA SER A 25 36.77 20.89 3.12
C SER A 25 35.54 20.38 3.92
N PRO A 26 35.00 19.17 3.63
CA PRO A 26 33.77 18.63 4.24
C PRO A 26 33.99 17.61 5.40
N ASP A 27 32.89 17.19 6.06
CA ASP A 27 32.80 16.20 7.16
C ASP A 27 31.97 14.92 6.78
N VAL A 28 32.13 13.80 7.51
CA VAL A 28 32.28 12.41 7.00
C VAL A 28 31.22 11.38 7.51
N HIS A 29 29.93 11.71 7.65
CA HIS A 29 28.94 10.77 8.26
C HIS A 29 27.77 10.23 7.39
N ARG A 30 27.73 10.48 6.07
CA ARG A 30 26.97 9.67 5.08
C ARG A 30 27.45 10.00 3.65
N GLU A 31 27.41 9.01 2.74
CA GLU A 31 27.41 9.27 1.30
C GLU A 31 25.96 9.29 0.78
N PRO A 32 25.53 10.37 0.11
CA PRO A 32 24.12 10.61 -0.18
C PRO A 32 23.63 9.77 -1.38
N THR A 33 22.31 9.52 -1.49
CA THR A 33 21.71 8.72 -2.59
C THR A 33 21.63 9.57 -3.84
N PHE A 34 22.23 9.11 -4.93
CA PHE A 34 22.18 9.80 -6.22
C PHE A 34 22.14 8.81 -7.37
N PHE A 35 21.67 9.27 -8.53
CA PHE A 35 21.65 8.48 -9.76
C PHE A 35 21.70 9.42 -10.96
N ASN A 36 22.48 9.09 -11.98
CA ASN A 36 22.54 9.87 -13.21
C ASN A 36 22.57 8.92 -14.41
N GLY A 37 21.49 8.96 -15.20
CA GLY A 37 21.33 8.11 -16.37
C GLY A 37 20.71 8.84 -17.57
N VAL A 38 21.07 8.43 -18.78
CA VAL A 38 20.48 8.94 -20.03
C VAL A 38 19.39 7.99 -20.50
N LEU A 39 18.14 8.45 -20.56
CA LEU A 39 16.98 7.63 -20.89
C LEU A 39 17.04 7.15 -22.36
N ASN A 40 16.80 5.85 -22.56
CA ASN A 40 16.70 5.23 -23.88
C ASN A 40 15.23 5.00 -24.29
N LYS A 41 14.43 4.45 -23.36
CA LYS A 41 13.03 4.05 -23.61
C LYS A 41 12.05 5.19 -23.30
N HIS A 42 12.08 6.23 -24.14
CA HIS A 42 11.35 7.49 -23.92
C HIS A 42 9.82 7.33 -23.80
N ILE A 43 9.15 6.77 -24.82
CA ILE A 43 7.68 6.69 -24.82
C ILE A 43 7.13 5.76 -23.73
N PRO A 44 7.63 4.53 -23.55
CA PRO A 44 7.13 3.66 -22.49
C PRO A 44 7.38 4.25 -21.09
N PHE A 45 8.53 4.91 -20.87
CA PHE A 45 8.80 5.60 -19.61
C PHE A 45 7.82 6.75 -19.37
N ARG A 46 7.57 7.59 -20.39
CA ARG A 46 6.60 8.68 -20.31
C ARG A 46 5.21 8.17 -19.91
N GLU A 47 4.68 7.15 -20.58
CA GLU A 47 3.35 6.63 -20.25
C GLU A 47 3.32 6.01 -18.85
N ALA A 48 4.39 5.31 -18.45
CA ALA A 48 4.50 4.69 -17.14
C ALA A 48 4.56 5.70 -16.00
N ILE A 49 5.44 6.72 -16.09
CA ILE A 49 5.55 7.75 -15.05
C ILE A 49 4.29 8.62 -14.99
N SER A 50 3.59 8.78 -16.12
CA SER A 50 2.31 9.49 -16.17
C SER A 50 1.17 8.69 -15.55
N ALA A 51 1.15 7.36 -15.74
CA ALA A 51 0.20 6.50 -15.04
C ALA A 51 0.44 6.53 -13.51
N LEU A 52 1.70 6.69 -13.08
CA LEU A 52 2.04 6.90 -11.68
C LEU A 52 1.45 8.23 -11.17
N HIS A 53 1.58 9.32 -11.93
CA HIS A 53 0.92 10.60 -11.62
C HIS A 53 -0.60 10.44 -11.46
N ASP A 54 -1.26 9.77 -12.41
CA ASP A 54 -2.69 9.53 -12.36
C ASP A 54 -3.12 8.81 -11.06
N ILE A 55 -2.26 7.94 -10.51
CA ILE A 55 -2.46 7.34 -9.18
C ILE A 55 -2.36 8.41 -8.09
N VAL A 56 -1.26 9.17 -8.03
CA VAL A 56 -1.00 10.18 -6.99
C VAL A 56 -2.16 11.18 -6.87
N VAL A 57 -2.69 11.66 -7.99
CA VAL A 57 -3.76 12.67 -7.99
C VAL A 57 -5.16 12.08 -7.79
N SER A 58 -5.30 10.75 -7.91
CA SER A 58 -6.60 10.10 -7.80
C SER A 58 -7.15 10.10 -6.37
N ASP A 59 -8.48 10.23 -6.27
CA ASP A 59 -9.24 10.12 -5.03
C ASP A 59 -10.61 9.54 -5.37
N PHE A 60 -10.83 8.28 -5.04
CA PHE A 60 -12.06 7.55 -5.34
C PHE A 60 -13.08 7.61 -4.20
N ARG A 61 -12.81 8.37 -3.14
CA ARG A 61 -13.82 8.65 -2.10
C ARG A 61 -14.99 9.39 -2.71
N PHE A 62 -16.18 9.13 -2.17
CA PHE A 62 -17.36 9.85 -2.59
C PHE A 62 -17.21 11.34 -2.25
N LYS A 63 -16.99 12.16 -3.27
CA LYS A 63 -17.08 13.61 -3.15
C LYS A 63 -18.54 14.00 -3.34
N PRO A 64 -19.25 14.42 -2.28
CA PRO A 64 -20.60 14.92 -2.45
C PRO A 64 -20.56 16.04 -3.48
N LYS A 65 -21.47 16.01 -4.46
CA LYS A 65 -21.63 17.12 -5.39
C LYS A 65 -21.77 18.41 -4.56
N ASP A 66 -21.10 19.47 -5.01
CA ASP A 66 -21.34 20.77 -4.41
C ASP A 66 -22.82 21.09 -4.58
N LYS A 67 -23.50 21.15 -3.44
CA LYS A 67 -24.93 21.37 -3.34
C LYS A 67 -25.18 22.76 -2.76
N THR A 68 -24.24 23.69 -2.79
CA THR A 68 -24.46 25.06 -2.30
C THR A 68 -25.71 25.67 -2.93
N ASP A 69 -25.86 25.59 -4.26
CA ASP A 69 -27.04 26.08 -4.96
C ASP A 69 -28.32 25.30 -4.61
N TYR A 70 -28.22 23.96 -4.52
CA TYR A 70 -29.34 23.12 -4.11
C TYR A 70 -29.74 23.36 -2.65
N LYS A 71 -28.79 23.62 -1.75
CA LYS A 71 -29.02 23.91 -0.33
C LYS A 71 -29.64 25.28 -0.17
N ALA A 72 -29.21 26.28 -0.94
CA ALA A 72 -29.82 27.60 -0.99
C ALA A 72 -31.28 27.53 -1.48
N TRP A 73 -31.54 26.74 -2.52
CA TRP A 73 -32.89 26.45 -3.01
C TRP A 73 -33.72 25.62 -2.01
N ALA A 74 -33.14 24.57 -1.41
CA ALA A 74 -33.82 23.71 -0.44
C ALA A 74 -34.18 24.46 0.85
N LEU A 75 -33.36 25.41 1.31
CA LEU A 75 -33.67 26.27 2.46
C LEU A 75 -34.92 27.13 2.21
N GLN A 76 -35.16 27.52 0.95
CA GLN A 76 -36.38 28.24 0.56
C GLN A 76 -37.61 27.31 0.49
N GLN A 77 -37.40 26.02 0.21
CA GLN A 77 -38.45 24.99 0.14
C GLN A 77 -38.71 24.29 1.49
N GLU A 78 -37.81 24.41 2.46
CA GLU A 78 -37.87 23.73 3.76
C GLU A 78 -39.12 24.14 4.54
N ASN A 79 -39.53 25.42 4.46
CA ASN A 79 -40.77 25.93 5.06
C ASN A 79 -42.03 25.29 4.47
N ILE A 80 -41.98 24.88 3.19
CA ILE A 80 -43.11 24.25 2.47
C ILE A 80 -43.17 22.76 2.83
N TRP A 81 -42.03 22.08 2.92
CA TRP A 81 -41.95 20.67 3.29
C TRP A 81 -42.19 20.40 4.79
N LEU A 82 -41.80 21.33 5.68
CA LEU A 82 -42.13 21.27 7.11
C LEU A 82 -43.65 21.36 7.36
N ALA A 83 -44.38 22.10 6.52
CA ALA A 83 -45.84 22.16 6.57
C ALA A 83 -46.51 20.85 6.10
N GLU A 84 -45.88 20.12 5.16
CA GLU A 84 -46.40 18.85 4.63
C GLU A 84 -46.01 17.62 5.47
N TYR A 85 -44.87 17.65 6.19
CA TYR A 85 -44.35 16.50 6.93
C TYR A 85 -44.96 16.31 8.34
N MET A 86 -45.76 17.26 8.84
CA MET A 86 -46.44 17.17 10.15
C MET A 86 -47.69 16.26 10.18
N LYS A 87 -47.75 15.23 9.32
CA LYS A 87 -48.76 14.16 9.41
C LYS A 87 -48.11 12.77 9.43
N GLY A 88 -47.89 12.28 10.65
CA GLY A 88 -48.07 10.86 10.99
C GLY A 88 -46.83 9.99 11.05
N ALA A 89 -46.37 9.68 12.27
CA ALA A 89 -45.99 8.33 12.73
C ALA A 89 -45.44 8.41 14.16
N ALA A 90 -46.27 8.06 15.15
CA ALA A 90 -45.84 7.89 16.54
C ALA A 90 -45.98 6.41 16.90
N ASP A 91 -44.83 5.72 16.99
CA ASP A 91 -44.56 4.74 18.07
C ASP A 91 -43.16 4.09 18.05
N VAL A 92 -42.22 4.54 17.20
CA VAL A 92 -40.79 4.14 17.27
C VAL A 92 -39.85 5.34 17.53
N SER A 93 -40.37 6.57 17.54
CA SER A 93 -39.57 7.80 17.62
C SER A 93 -38.97 8.07 18.99
N ALA A 94 -39.68 7.80 20.09
CA ALA A 94 -39.28 8.29 21.41
C ALA A 94 -37.91 7.80 21.92
N LYS A 95 -37.59 6.50 21.76
CA LYS A 95 -36.28 5.94 22.15
C LYS A 95 -35.15 6.37 21.22
N LEU A 96 -35.47 6.51 19.94
CA LEU A 96 -34.53 6.91 18.90
C LEU A 96 -34.19 8.40 19.01
N GLU A 97 -35.16 9.19 19.46
CA GLU A 97 -35.06 10.62 19.75
C GLU A 97 -34.21 10.89 20.99
N THR A 98 -34.31 10.07 22.04
CA THR A 98 -33.41 10.19 23.21
C THR A 98 -31.96 9.99 22.82
N VAL A 99 -31.65 8.89 22.13
CA VAL A 99 -30.29 8.58 21.67
C VAL A 99 -29.78 9.62 20.67
N ARG A 100 -30.64 10.10 19.76
CA ARG A 100 -30.28 11.19 18.83
C ARG A 100 -29.99 12.48 19.58
N THR A 101 -30.74 12.80 20.62
CA THR A 101 -30.54 14.03 21.41
C THR A 101 -29.21 13.97 22.15
N GLU A 102 -28.91 12.87 22.82
CA GLU A 102 -27.59 12.67 23.48
C GLU A 102 -26.44 12.76 22.48
N LEU A 103 -26.57 12.08 21.34
CA LEU A 103 -25.53 12.05 20.31
C LEU A 103 -25.36 13.42 19.64
N ASN A 104 -26.44 14.19 19.50
CA ASN A 104 -26.40 15.56 19.03
C ASN A 104 -25.73 16.49 20.05
N THR A 105 -25.98 16.33 21.35
CA THR A 105 -25.31 17.10 22.40
C THR A 105 -23.79 16.87 22.37
N VAL A 106 -23.35 15.61 22.34
CA VAL A 106 -21.92 15.25 22.24
C VAL A 106 -21.30 15.78 20.94
N ARG A 107 -22.01 15.67 19.82
CA ARG A 107 -21.54 16.23 18.54
C ARG A 107 -21.43 17.75 18.60
N ASN A 108 -22.40 18.43 19.20
CA ASN A 108 -22.42 19.89 19.31
C ASN A 108 -21.28 20.39 20.19
N GLU A 109 -20.99 19.71 21.31
CA GLU A 109 -19.80 20.02 22.12
C GLU A 109 -18.51 19.78 21.34
N LYS A 110 -18.39 18.64 20.64
CA LYS A 110 -17.25 18.37 19.76
C LYS A 110 -17.09 19.43 18.67
N TYR A 111 -18.18 19.84 18.01
CA TYR A 111 -18.16 20.88 16.98
C TYR A 111 -17.83 22.26 17.56
N LYS A 112 -18.25 22.55 18.79
CA LYS A 112 -17.89 23.79 19.50
C LYS A 112 -16.39 23.82 19.83
N LEU A 113 -15.84 22.72 20.34
CA LEU A 113 -14.42 22.58 20.69
C LEU A 113 -13.52 22.57 19.44
N LEU A 114 -13.86 21.76 18.44
CA LEU A 114 -13.08 21.63 17.21
C LEU A 114 -13.44 22.67 16.16
N GLY A 115 -14.48 23.47 16.35
CA GLY A 115 -14.97 24.45 15.38
C GLY A 115 -13.89 25.45 14.96
N PRO A 116 -13.20 26.11 15.91
CA PRO A 116 -12.08 27.00 15.60
C PRO A 116 -10.94 26.30 14.87
N PHE A 117 -10.57 25.08 15.29
CA PHE A 117 -9.51 24.29 14.64
C PHE A 117 -9.90 23.89 13.21
N ASN A 118 -11.11 23.36 13.00
CA ASN A 118 -11.61 22.95 11.70
C ASN A 118 -11.79 24.14 10.76
N LYS A 119 -12.19 25.30 11.28
CA LYS A 119 -12.28 26.55 10.53
C LYS A 119 -10.89 27.02 10.12
N ALA A 120 -9.93 27.12 11.05
CA ALA A 120 -8.55 27.48 10.73
C ALA A 120 -7.90 26.50 9.74
N LYS A 121 -8.15 25.19 9.91
CA LYS A 121 -7.72 24.14 8.96
C LYS A 121 -8.34 24.35 7.59
N SER A 122 -9.66 24.58 7.51
CA SER A 122 -10.36 24.82 6.25
C SER A 122 -9.88 26.10 5.59
N ASP A 123 -9.69 27.18 6.34
CA ASP A 123 -9.21 28.47 5.84
C ASP A 123 -7.78 28.35 5.32
N TYR A 124 -6.92 27.61 6.02
CA TYR A 124 -5.56 27.27 5.58
C TYR A 124 -5.57 26.47 4.27
N PHE A 125 -6.35 25.38 4.18
CA PHE A 125 -6.43 24.59 2.94
C PHE A 125 -7.14 25.33 1.80
N ASN A 126 -8.10 26.21 2.10
CA ASN A 126 -8.75 27.08 1.11
C ASN A 126 -7.80 28.18 0.61
N TYR A 127 -6.97 28.72 1.50
CA TYR A 127 -5.91 29.67 1.15
C TYR A 127 -4.90 29.00 0.25
N ILE A 128 -4.40 27.82 0.62
CA ILE A 128 -3.52 26.99 -0.22
C ILE A 128 -4.17 26.72 -1.57
N TYR A 129 -5.40 26.19 -1.61
CA TYR A 129 -6.10 25.91 -2.87
C TYR A 129 -6.22 27.12 -3.81
N LYS A 130 -6.33 28.33 -3.25
CA LYS A 130 -6.45 29.59 -4.01
C LYS A 130 -5.10 30.19 -4.40
N ASN A 131 -4.09 30.10 -3.54
CA ASN A 131 -2.83 30.84 -3.67
C ASN A 131 -1.65 29.96 -4.09
N ASP A 132 -1.69 28.66 -3.81
CA ASP A 132 -0.65 27.70 -4.15
C ASP A 132 -1.26 26.30 -4.35
N ARG A 133 -1.67 26.03 -5.60
CA ARG A 133 -2.28 24.74 -5.98
C ARG A 133 -1.30 23.58 -5.88
N ASP A 134 0.00 23.84 -5.95
CA ASP A 134 1.03 22.79 -5.86
C ASP A 134 1.21 22.35 -4.40
N MET A 135 1.05 23.27 -3.43
CA MET A 135 1.02 22.95 -2.00
C MET A 135 -0.30 22.27 -1.53
N TRP A 136 -1.31 22.13 -2.41
CA TRP A 136 -2.61 21.49 -2.12
C TRP A 136 -2.50 19.95 -2.17
N ILE A 137 -1.63 19.41 -1.32
CA ILE A 137 -1.34 17.98 -1.10
C ILE A 137 -1.29 17.20 -2.42
N VAL A 138 -0.15 17.31 -3.10
CA VAL A 138 0.39 16.20 -3.85
C VAL A 138 1.30 15.42 -2.89
N LEU A 139 1.08 14.12 -2.77
CA LEU A 139 1.95 13.28 -1.95
C LEU A 139 3.08 12.78 -2.85
N ASP A 140 4.31 13.08 -2.47
CA ASP A 140 5.48 12.84 -3.28
C ASP A 140 5.77 11.34 -3.44
N PRO A 141 5.97 10.84 -4.67
CA PRO A 141 6.46 9.49 -4.90
C PRO A 141 7.81 9.27 -4.22
N VAL A 142 7.95 8.09 -3.63
CA VAL A 142 9.22 7.60 -3.09
C VAL A 142 10.02 7.00 -4.23
N ILE A 143 11.30 7.34 -4.31
CA ILE A 143 12.23 6.82 -5.30
C ILE A 143 13.26 5.98 -4.58
N THR A 144 13.50 4.79 -5.11
CA THR A 144 14.57 3.92 -4.66
C THR A 144 15.55 3.69 -5.79
N VAL A 145 16.82 3.98 -5.54
CA VAL A 145 17.95 3.54 -6.36
C VAL A 145 18.44 2.23 -5.77
N HIS A 146 18.25 1.13 -6.49
CA HIS A 146 18.66 -0.22 -6.11
C HIS A 146 19.69 -0.74 -7.12
N PRO A 147 20.63 -1.65 -6.77
CA PRO A 147 21.69 -2.07 -7.69
C PRO A 147 21.27 -2.61 -9.06
N ASP A 148 20.04 -3.09 -9.23
CA ASP A 148 19.51 -3.63 -10.50
C ASP A 148 18.38 -2.79 -11.12
N GLU A 149 17.76 -1.86 -10.39
CA GLU A 149 16.69 -1.01 -10.91
C GLU A 149 16.54 0.31 -10.13
N VAL A 150 16.09 1.36 -10.81
CA VAL A 150 15.47 2.52 -10.16
C VAL A 150 13.98 2.30 -10.14
N PHE A 151 13.33 2.48 -9.01
CA PHE A 151 11.87 2.38 -8.94
C PHE A 151 11.22 3.50 -8.15
N PHE A 152 9.99 3.81 -8.55
CA PHE A 152 9.15 4.88 -8.02
C PHE A 152 7.91 4.26 -7.40
N GLU A 153 7.54 4.66 -6.20
CA GLU A 153 6.36 4.16 -5.49
C GLU A 153 5.48 5.30 -5.01
N CYS A 154 4.17 5.13 -5.08
CA CYS A 154 3.23 6.12 -4.56
C CYS A 154 1.89 5.49 -4.15
N PHE A 155 1.09 6.25 -3.40
CA PHE A 155 -0.33 5.95 -3.19
C PHE A 155 -1.23 7.04 -3.77
N SER A 156 -2.49 6.69 -4.00
CA SER A 156 -3.56 7.66 -4.23
C SER A 156 -3.87 8.49 -2.99
N LYS A 157 -4.57 9.63 -3.15
CA LYS A 157 -4.98 10.50 -2.03
C LYS A 157 -5.92 9.82 -1.02
N ASP A 158 -6.59 8.76 -1.45
CA ASP A 158 -7.43 7.91 -0.60
C ASP A 158 -6.73 6.62 -0.14
N GLU A 159 -5.44 6.45 -0.48
CA GLU A 159 -4.59 5.32 -0.10
C GLU A 159 -5.18 3.95 -0.46
N SER A 160 -6.11 3.91 -1.43
CA SER A 160 -6.77 2.69 -1.92
C SER A 160 -6.07 2.09 -3.14
N SER A 161 -5.22 2.86 -3.81
CA SER A 161 -4.41 2.46 -4.96
C SER A 161 -2.93 2.69 -4.67
N TYR A 162 -2.13 1.66 -4.88
CA TYR A 162 -0.67 1.67 -4.84
C TYR A 162 -0.12 1.62 -6.26
N GLY A 163 0.90 2.40 -6.57
CA GLY A 163 1.64 2.34 -7.83
C GLY A 163 3.12 2.09 -7.58
N LYS A 164 3.72 1.19 -8.35
CA LYS A 164 5.18 1.04 -8.47
C LYS A 164 5.59 1.00 -9.92
N LEU A 165 6.48 1.89 -10.34
CA LEU A 165 7.17 1.83 -11.61
C LEU A 165 8.61 1.37 -11.36
N GLY A 166 8.99 0.18 -11.85
CA GLY A 166 10.37 -0.29 -11.87
C GLY A 166 11.02 -0.09 -13.23
N CYS A 167 12.22 0.46 -13.24
CA CYS A 167 13.05 0.69 -14.42
C CYS A 167 14.39 -0.03 -14.24
N ASN A 168 14.61 -1.11 -14.97
CA ASN A 168 15.93 -1.73 -15.06
C ASN A 168 16.92 -0.74 -15.68
N TYR A 169 18.19 -0.90 -15.38
CA TYR A 169 19.29 -0.12 -15.94
C TYR A 169 19.41 -0.18 -17.46
N GLU A 170 18.89 -1.23 -18.11
CA GLU A 170 18.75 -1.30 -19.59
C GLU A 170 17.81 -0.24 -20.20
N VAL A 171 17.00 0.42 -19.36
CA VAL A 171 16.19 1.59 -19.74
C VAL A 171 17.08 2.80 -20.07
N PHE A 172 18.33 2.80 -19.61
CA PHE A 172 19.28 3.89 -19.77
C PHE A 172 20.43 3.49 -20.70
N THR A 173 20.83 4.37 -21.61
CA THR A 173 21.98 4.11 -22.52
C THR A 173 23.32 4.29 -21.83
N LYS A 174 23.39 5.19 -20.85
CA LYS A 174 24.57 5.48 -20.03
C LYS A 174 24.12 5.69 -18.61
N ILE A 175 24.78 5.02 -17.68
CA ILE A 175 24.64 5.24 -16.25
C ILE A 175 26.01 5.67 -15.76
N ASN A 176 26.09 6.85 -15.15
CA ASN A 176 27.31 7.32 -14.51
C ASN A 176 27.39 6.70 -13.10
N ASP A 177 28.00 7.40 -12.15
CA ASP A 177 27.94 6.95 -10.76
C ASP A 177 26.51 7.01 -10.22
N PHE A 178 26.21 6.05 -9.34
CA PHE A 178 25.01 6.06 -8.52
C PHE A 178 25.33 5.54 -7.13
N LYS A 179 24.49 5.92 -6.16
CA LYS A 179 24.53 5.41 -4.80
C LYS A 179 23.16 4.94 -4.38
N CYS A 180 23.07 3.69 -3.94
CA CYS A 180 21.80 3.09 -3.54
C CYS A 180 21.18 3.79 -2.33
N GLY A 181 19.85 3.82 -2.31
CA GLY A 181 19.06 4.31 -1.19
C GLY A 181 17.72 4.87 -1.65
N THR A 182 17.01 5.49 -0.73
CA THR A 182 15.66 6.01 -0.92
C THR A 182 15.63 7.52 -0.76
N THR A 183 14.81 8.19 -1.56
CA THR A 183 14.51 9.62 -1.48
C THR A 183 13.07 9.87 -1.94
N ASN A 184 12.58 11.09 -1.87
CA ASN A 184 11.31 11.52 -2.47
C ASN A 184 11.59 12.61 -3.53
N ILE A 185 10.63 12.84 -4.42
CA ILE A 185 10.65 13.97 -5.37
C ILE A 185 9.36 14.74 -5.24
N ASP A 186 9.47 16.07 -5.17
CA ASP A 186 8.35 16.99 -5.33
C ASP A 186 7.69 16.75 -6.69
N TYR A 187 6.53 16.09 -6.67
CA TYR A 187 5.79 15.79 -7.89
C TYR A 187 4.82 16.91 -8.22
N SER A 188 5.35 18.07 -8.60
CA SER A 188 4.54 19.21 -9.01
C SER A 188 3.81 18.99 -10.34
N SER A 189 2.77 19.78 -10.58
CA SER A 189 2.09 19.83 -11.88
C SER A 189 3.04 20.22 -13.02
N ALA A 190 4.01 21.10 -12.74
CA ALA A 190 5.07 21.47 -13.67
C ALA A 190 5.98 20.28 -14.05
N LEU A 191 6.38 19.46 -13.08
CA LEU A 191 7.19 18.27 -13.35
C LEU A 191 6.43 17.26 -14.24
N TYR A 192 5.13 17.08 -13.99
CA TYR A 192 4.28 16.25 -14.84
C TYR A 192 4.25 16.74 -16.30
N ASP A 193 4.11 18.04 -16.51
CA ASP A 193 4.10 18.65 -17.84
C ASP A 193 5.44 18.48 -18.56
N GLU A 194 6.57 18.50 -17.83
CA GLU A 194 7.89 18.18 -18.39
C GLU A 194 7.98 16.71 -18.84
N PHE A 195 7.43 15.76 -18.08
CA PHE A 195 7.36 14.36 -18.54
C PHE A 195 6.54 14.23 -19.84
N GLN A 196 5.46 15.00 -20.01
CA GLN A 196 4.68 14.98 -21.25
C GLN A 196 5.47 15.46 -22.48
N LYS A 197 6.59 16.19 -22.30
CA LYS A 197 7.45 16.68 -23.38
C LYS A 197 8.51 15.67 -23.83
N ILE A 198 8.64 14.52 -23.16
CA ILE A 198 9.57 13.44 -23.54
C ILE A 198 9.22 12.92 -24.94
N ARG A 199 10.23 12.86 -25.83
CA ARG A 199 10.14 12.40 -27.23
C ARG A 199 11.38 11.60 -27.59
N ASP A 200 11.26 10.65 -28.52
CA ASP A 200 12.36 9.76 -28.93
C ASP A 200 13.56 10.50 -29.55
N TYR A 201 13.34 11.68 -30.13
CA TYR A 201 14.39 12.46 -30.79
C TYR A 201 15.14 13.43 -29.85
N LYS A 202 14.77 13.53 -28.57
CA LYS A 202 15.42 14.41 -27.59
C LYS A 202 16.14 13.58 -26.53
N GLU A 203 17.42 13.84 -26.34
CA GLU A 203 18.16 13.27 -25.22
C GLU A 203 17.53 13.75 -23.90
N THR A 204 17.13 12.79 -23.06
CA THR A 204 16.55 13.06 -21.74
C THR A 204 17.49 12.52 -20.67
N LYS A 205 18.04 13.41 -19.84
CA LYS A 205 18.88 13.02 -18.69
C LYS A 205 18.01 12.92 -17.46
N PHE A 206 18.13 11.81 -16.75
CA PHE A 206 17.46 11.56 -15.49
C PHE A 206 18.48 11.64 -14.37
N VAL A 207 18.36 12.67 -13.53
CA VAL A 207 19.28 12.97 -12.44
C VAL A 207 18.52 13.00 -11.13
N ILE A 208 18.91 12.12 -10.20
CA ILE A 208 18.50 12.14 -8.81
C ILE A 208 19.69 12.71 -8.04
N ASP A 209 19.54 13.93 -7.56
CA ASP A 209 20.54 14.60 -6.74
C ASP A 209 20.00 14.77 -5.31
N PRO A 210 20.74 14.35 -4.28
CA PRO A 210 20.37 14.53 -2.87
C PRO A 210 20.23 16.00 -2.45
N SER A 211 20.69 16.92 -3.29
CA SER A 211 20.55 18.37 -3.13
C SER A 211 19.19 18.91 -3.58
N GLY A 212 18.39 18.14 -4.35
CA GLY A 212 17.03 18.48 -4.79
C GLY A 212 16.85 19.88 -5.39
N PHE A 213 16.84 20.00 -6.73
CA PHE A 213 16.44 21.21 -7.48
C PHE A 213 17.19 22.52 -7.12
N GLU A 214 18.38 22.74 -7.69
CA GLU A 214 18.96 24.08 -7.77
C GLU A 214 18.18 24.95 -8.77
N VAL A 215 17.29 25.82 -8.27
CA VAL A 215 17.17 27.15 -8.85
C VAL A 215 18.31 27.96 -8.26
N LYS A 216 19.31 28.28 -9.09
CA LYS A 216 20.35 29.24 -8.71
C LYS A 216 19.71 30.59 -8.43
N THR A 217 19.48 30.85 -7.16
CA THR A 217 19.33 32.17 -6.57
C THR A 217 20.16 32.16 -5.30
N GLU A 218 21.18 33.01 -5.26
CA GLU A 218 22.06 33.19 -4.12
C GLU A 218 21.27 33.70 -2.91
N GLU A 219 21.76 33.31 -1.73
CA GLU A 219 21.36 33.75 -0.39
C GLU A 219 20.21 32.99 0.29
N GLN A 220 20.49 31.74 0.69
CA GLN A 220 20.19 31.26 2.05
C GLN A 220 20.94 29.96 2.37
N GLU A 221 21.94 30.06 3.27
CA GLU A 221 22.56 28.90 3.91
C GLU A 221 21.63 28.33 4.98
N SER A 222 20.81 27.37 4.58
CA SER A 222 20.31 26.34 5.50
C SER A 222 20.16 25.01 4.76
N PHE A 223 21.25 24.29 4.55
CA PHE A 223 21.13 22.92 4.05
C PHE A 223 20.89 21.97 5.22
N LYS A 224 19.60 21.75 5.48
CA LYS A 224 19.06 20.69 6.32
C LYS A 224 18.69 19.58 5.34
N GLU A 225 19.21 18.35 5.52
CA GLU A 225 18.74 17.17 4.77
C GLU A 225 17.20 17.19 4.84
N ILE A 226 16.54 17.33 3.67
CA ILE A 226 15.07 17.26 3.60
C ILE A 226 14.73 15.86 4.08
N LYS A 227 14.26 15.79 5.32
CA LYS A 227 13.73 14.57 5.89
C LYS A 227 12.65 14.09 4.92
N ILE A 228 12.71 12.83 4.52
CA ILE A 228 11.67 12.19 3.72
C ILE A 228 10.41 12.21 4.59
N ASP A 229 9.60 13.26 4.49
CA ASP A 229 8.35 13.44 5.23
C ASP A 229 7.22 12.74 4.47
N VAL A 230 7.37 11.43 4.23
CA VAL A 230 6.21 10.61 3.85
C VAL A 230 5.29 10.48 5.07
N PRO A 231 3.97 10.63 4.92
CA PRO A 231 3.04 10.44 6.02
C PRO A 231 3.18 9.06 6.67
N ASP A 232 3.00 8.96 7.99
CA ASP A 232 3.00 7.67 8.70
C ASP A 232 2.01 6.66 8.10
N SER A 233 0.91 7.14 7.53
CA SER A 233 -0.07 6.31 6.82
C SER A 233 0.51 5.66 5.56
N TRP A 234 1.36 6.37 4.81
CA TRP A 234 2.07 5.81 3.65
C TRP A 234 3.12 4.80 4.06
N VAL A 235 3.93 5.13 5.08
CA VAL A 235 4.90 4.20 5.66
C VAL A 235 4.19 2.88 5.96
N ARG A 236 3.07 2.92 6.71
CA ARG A 236 2.25 1.75 7.01
C ARG A 236 1.67 1.08 5.76
N GLY A 237 1.14 1.86 4.81
CA GLY A 237 0.59 1.37 3.55
C GLY A 237 1.60 0.53 2.78
N PHE A 238 2.86 0.96 2.66
CA PHE A 238 3.93 0.21 1.99
C PHE A 238 4.15 -1.16 2.65
N LEU A 239 4.14 -1.23 3.99
CA LEU A 239 4.30 -2.49 4.72
C LEU A 239 3.12 -3.43 4.43
N GLN A 240 1.89 -2.90 4.37
CA GLN A 240 0.68 -3.69 4.13
C GLN A 240 0.61 -4.20 2.69
N VAL A 241 0.99 -3.37 1.71
CA VAL A 241 1.11 -3.76 0.31
C VAL A 241 2.12 -4.90 0.17
N SER A 242 3.34 -4.71 0.66
CA SER A 242 4.39 -5.73 0.59
C SER A 242 3.97 -7.01 1.29
N SER A 243 3.31 -6.92 2.45
CA SER A 243 2.79 -8.10 3.17
C SER A 243 1.71 -8.82 2.35
N ALA A 244 0.78 -8.09 1.75
CA ALA A 244 -0.29 -8.67 0.91
C ALA A 244 0.26 -9.34 -0.35
N MET A 245 1.32 -8.81 -0.95
CA MET A 245 1.98 -9.42 -2.12
C MET A 245 2.59 -10.79 -1.81
N THR A 246 2.87 -11.10 -0.53
CA THR A 246 3.38 -12.43 -0.14
C THR A 246 2.28 -13.47 0.00
N LEU A 247 1.00 -13.10 0.01
CA LEU A 247 -0.11 -14.03 0.23
C LEU A 247 -0.30 -14.98 -0.95
N PRO A 248 -0.83 -16.21 -0.71
CA PRO A 248 -1.20 -17.12 -1.78
C PRO A 248 -2.16 -16.45 -2.77
N ALA A 249 -1.93 -16.65 -4.07
CA ALA A 249 -2.65 -15.93 -5.10
C ALA A 249 -2.86 -16.76 -6.37
N HIS A 250 -3.88 -16.39 -7.14
CA HIS A 250 -4.12 -16.87 -8.49
C HIS A 250 -3.55 -15.86 -9.49
N SER A 251 -2.63 -16.30 -10.34
CA SER A 251 -2.01 -15.46 -11.37
C SER A 251 -2.62 -15.75 -12.73
N ILE A 252 -2.92 -14.68 -13.48
CA ILE A 252 -3.47 -14.71 -14.84
C ILE A 252 -2.64 -13.75 -15.67
N THR A 253 -2.31 -14.11 -16.92
CA THR A 253 -1.67 -13.17 -17.84
C THR A 253 -2.69 -12.76 -18.91
N PHE A 254 -3.06 -11.48 -18.91
CA PHE A 254 -3.90 -10.89 -19.95
C PHE A 254 -3.08 -10.35 -21.11
N HIS A 255 -3.57 -10.61 -22.31
CA HIS A 255 -3.13 -9.88 -23.50
C HIS A 255 -3.57 -8.40 -23.40
N PRO A 256 -2.79 -7.41 -23.90
CA PRO A 256 -3.16 -5.99 -23.81
C PRO A 256 -4.55 -5.65 -24.36
N MET A 257 -4.98 -6.32 -25.43
CA MET A 257 -6.32 -6.19 -26.00
C MET A 257 -7.44 -6.65 -25.05
N ASP A 258 -7.20 -7.67 -24.23
CA ASP A 258 -8.18 -8.12 -23.24
C ASP A 258 -8.31 -7.07 -22.13
N MET A 259 -7.20 -6.49 -21.68
CA MET A 259 -7.21 -5.34 -20.76
C MET A 259 -7.95 -4.14 -21.35
N HIS A 260 -7.70 -3.81 -22.62
CA HIS A 260 -8.44 -2.77 -23.34
C HIS A 260 -9.95 -3.02 -23.33
N ASN A 261 -10.40 -4.24 -23.62
CA ASN A 261 -11.83 -4.58 -23.65
C ASN A 261 -12.48 -4.44 -22.28
N ILE A 262 -11.77 -4.82 -21.21
CA ILE A 262 -12.20 -4.61 -19.82
C ILE A 262 -12.42 -3.10 -19.55
N LEU A 263 -11.40 -2.27 -19.81
CA LEU A 263 -11.47 -0.83 -19.54
C LEU A 263 -12.52 -0.14 -20.43
N PHE A 264 -12.63 -0.54 -21.69
CA PHE A 264 -13.62 -0.02 -22.62
C PHE A 264 -15.05 -0.24 -22.13
N LEU A 265 -15.37 -1.43 -21.61
CA LEU A 265 -16.67 -1.73 -21.03
C LEU A 265 -16.94 -0.85 -19.81
N LEU A 266 -15.96 -0.70 -18.91
CA LEU A 266 -16.07 0.15 -17.71
C LEU A 266 -16.24 1.64 -18.05
N LYS A 267 -15.65 2.10 -19.15
CA LYS A 267 -15.77 3.49 -19.65
C LYS A 267 -17.15 3.75 -20.23
N ARG A 268 -17.70 2.81 -21.00
CA ARG A 268 -19.01 2.93 -21.66
C ARG A 268 -20.19 2.83 -20.70
N LYS A 269 -20.05 2.08 -19.61
CA LYS A 269 -21.16 1.81 -18.68
C LYS A 269 -20.88 2.38 -17.30
N LYS A 270 -21.76 3.27 -16.85
CA LYS A 270 -21.73 3.83 -15.49
C LYS A 270 -22.74 3.14 -14.60
N GLU A 271 -22.24 2.45 -13.57
CA GLU A 271 -23.07 1.72 -12.63
C GLU A 271 -23.86 2.67 -11.73
N LYS A 272 -25.19 2.50 -11.75
CA LYS A 272 -26.11 3.28 -10.91
C LYS A 272 -26.51 2.51 -9.65
N ILE A 273 -26.44 1.18 -9.70
CA ILE A 273 -26.89 0.26 -8.66
C ILE A 273 -25.76 -0.76 -8.39
N GLY A 274 -25.74 -1.35 -7.20
CA GLY A 274 -24.82 -2.44 -6.86
C GLY A 274 -25.39 -3.83 -7.17
N PRO A 275 -24.58 -4.90 -7.10
CA PRO A 275 -23.16 -4.91 -6.76
C PRO A 275 -22.27 -4.36 -7.90
N ARG A 276 -21.13 -3.75 -7.53
CA ARG A 276 -20.19 -3.07 -8.45
C ARG A 276 -18.87 -3.85 -8.61
N SER A 277 -18.99 -5.14 -8.87
CA SER A 277 -17.88 -6.10 -8.90
C SER A 277 -17.53 -6.55 -10.32
N ILE A 278 -16.35 -7.16 -10.43
CA ILE A 278 -15.98 -8.06 -11.53
C ILE A 278 -15.83 -9.44 -10.93
N ARG A 279 -16.46 -10.45 -11.55
CA ARG A 279 -16.26 -11.86 -11.21
C ARG A 279 -15.35 -12.50 -12.25
N TYR A 280 -14.24 -13.04 -11.79
CA TYR A 280 -13.29 -13.82 -12.56
C TYR A 280 -13.70 -15.29 -12.45
N ILE A 281 -14.12 -15.88 -13.56
CA ILE A 281 -14.44 -17.30 -13.66
C ILE A 281 -13.20 -18.00 -14.22
N LEU A 282 -12.52 -18.75 -13.36
CA LEU A 282 -11.23 -19.36 -13.64
C LEU A 282 -11.39 -20.87 -13.74
N LYS A 283 -11.23 -21.41 -14.95
CA LYS A 283 -11.31 -22.84 -15.24
C LYS A 283 -9.97 -23.32 -15.79
N PRO A 284 -9.33 -24.34 -15.18
CA PRO A 284 -8.03 -24.84 -15.63
C PRO A 284 -8.01 -25.16 -17.13
N GLY A 285 -7.04 -24.59 -17.86
CA GLY A 285 -6.85 -24.83 -19.29
C GLY A 285 -7.86 -24.14 -20.21
N GLN A 286 -8.77 -23.30 -19.69
CA GLN A 286 -9.75 -22.56 -20.48
C GLN A 286 -9.44 -21.05 -20.51
N PRO A 287 -9.94 -20.32 -21.52
CA PRO A 287 -9.93 -18.86 -21.53
C PRO A 287 -10.61 -18.27 -20.30
N VAL A 288 -10.03 -17.20 -19.76
CA VAL A 288 -10.59 -16.49 -18.61
C VAL A 288 -11.88 -15.78 -19.01
N LYS A 289 -12.92 -15.95 -18.20
CA LYS A 289 -14.22 -15.29 -18.39
C LYS A 289 -14.48 -14.30 -17.26
N LEU A 290 -14.92 -13.10 -17.62
CA LEU A 290 -15.19 -12.00 -16.69
C LEU A 290 -16.68 -11.66 -16.73
N ILE A 291 -17.31 -11.53 -15.57
CA ILE A 291 -18.71 -11.09 -15.46
C ILE A 291 -18.76 -9.75 -14.73
N PHE A 292 -19.35 -8.74 -15.38
CA PHE A 292 -19.41 -7.37 -14.88
C PHE A 292 -20.78 -7.06 -14.23
N ASP A 293 -20.79 -6.94 -12.91
CA ASP A 293 -22.01 -6.59 -12.16
C ASP A 293 -22.28 -5.07 -12.19
N PRO A 294 -23.53 -4.57 -12.09
CA PRO A 294 -24.78 -5.31 -11.96
C PRO A 294 -25.33 -5.78 -13.32
N TRP A 295 -24.64 -5.54 -14.43
CA TRP A 295 -25.18 -5.78 -15.77
C TRP A 295 -25.16 -7.26 -16.18
N ASN A 296 -24.41 -8.10 -15.47
CA ASN A 296 -24.14 -9.50 -15.84
C ASN A 296 -23.60 -9.62 -17.28
N ILE A 297 -22.82 -8.63 -17.74
CA ILE A 297 -22.18 -8.71 -19.05
C ILE A 297 -20.99 -9.63 -18.93
N GLU A 298 -20.94 -10.62 -19.82
CA GLU A 298 -19.85 -11.57 -19.91
C GLU A 298 -18.82 -11.07 -20.93
N LEU A 299 -17.55 -11.11 -20.57
CA LEU A 299 -16.43 -10.86 -21.44
C LEU A 299 -15.51 -12.08 -21.42
N GLU A 300 -15.35 -12.71 -22.56
CA GLU A 300 -14.41 -13.80 -22.75
C GLU A 300 -13.07 -13.25 -23.23
N CYS A 301 -11.96 -13.73 -22.65
CA CYS A 301 -10.60 -13.33 -22.98
C CYS A 301 -9.90 -14.47 -23.74
N PRO A 302 -10.13 -14.61 -25.07
CA PRO A 302 -9.74 -15.82 -25.82
C PRO A 302 -8.23 -16.04 -25.90
N ARG A 303 -7.42 -15.01 -25.63
CA ARG A 303 -5.95 -15.08 -25.65
C ARG A 303 -5.34 -15.32 -24.28
N SER A 304 -6.17 -15.34 -23.23
CA SER A 304 -5.73 -15.31 -21.84
C SER A 304 -6.25 -16.54 -21.11
N PHE A 305 -5.42 -17.59 -21.05
CA PHE A 305 -5.77 -18.88 -20.46
C PHE A 305 -5.45 -18.90 -18.97
N TYR A 306 -6.27 -19.60 -18.20
CA TYR A 306 -5.98 -19.86 -16.80
C TYR A 306 -5.21 -21.17 -16.64
N HIS A 307 -3.99 -21.07 -16.10
CA HIS A 307 -3.08 -22.21 -15.90
C HIS A 307 -3.09 -22.79 -14.48
N GLY A 308 -3.97 -22.28 -13.59
CA GLY A 308 -4.08 -22.82 -12.24
C GLY A 308 -4.74 -24.21 -12.22
N SER A 309 -4.54 -24.94 -11.12
CA SER A 309 -4.98 -26.33 -10.98
C SER A 309 -6.44 -26.50 -10.53
N THR A 310 -7.06 -25.46 -9.95
CA THR A 310 -8.40 -25.52 -9.37
C THR A 310 -9.35 -24.52 -10.01
N GLU A 311 -10.60 -24.95 -10.25
CA GLU A 311 -11.67 -24.06 -10.70
C GLU A 311 -12.11 -23.15 -9.56
N GLN A 312 -12.21 -21.83 -9.83
CA GLN A 312 -12.60 -20.84 -8.83
C GLN A 312 -13.36 -19.65 -9.44
N GLU A 313 -14.29 -19.09 -8.65
CA GLU A 313 -14.88 -17.77 -8.89
C GLU A 313 -14.27 -16.76 -7.90
N ILE A 314 -13.58 -15.75 -8.43
CA ILE A 314 -13.01 -14.67 -7.62
C ILE A 314 -13.73 -13.36 -7.91
N ARG A 315 -14.28 -12.72 -6.87
CA ARG A 315 -14.99 -11.45 -6.98
C ARG A 315 -14.15 -10.29 -6.48
N VAL A 316 -13.93 -9.29 -7.33
CA VAL A 316 -13.13 -8.08 -7.03
C VAL A 316 -13.99 -6.82 -7.10
N TRP A 317 -13.72 -5.86 -6.21
CA TRP A 317 -14.42 -4.58 -6.12
C TRP A 317 -13.50 -3.39 -6.42
N GLY A 318 -14.09 -2.20 -6.58
CA GLY A 318 -13.35 -0.98 -6.90
C GLY A 318 -12.74 -1.00 -8.30
N ARG A 319 -13.34 -1.77 -9.22
CA ARG A 319 -12.91 -2.00 -10.62
C ARG A 319 -12.62 -0.75 -11.45
N ARG A 320 -13.23 0.40 -11.12
CA ARG A 320 -12.96 1.66 -11.83
C ARG A 320 -11.54 2.15 -11.66
N ARG A 321 -10.86 1.74 -10.58
CA ARG A 321 -9.45 2.07 -10.35
C ARG A 321 -8.53 1.41 -11.40
N MET A 322 -8.98 0.35 -12.07
CA MET A 322 -8.24 -0.25 -13.18
C MET A 322 -8.06 0.71 -14.37
N MET A 323 -8.88 1.75 -14.49
CA MET A 323 -8.71 2.78 -15.52
C MET A 323 -7.35 3.50 -15.44
N LEU A 324 -6.67 3.44 -14.30
CA LEU A 324 -5.30 3.94 -14.13
C LEU A 324 -4.27 3.21 -15.03
N LEU A 325 -4.64 2.06 -15.60
CA LEU A 325 -3.81 1.31 -16.54
C LEU A 325 -4.04 1.71 -18.00
N GLU A 326 -5.02 2.57 -18.31
CA GLU A 326 -5.45 2.86 -19.69
C GLU A 326 -4.27 3.34 -20.57
N ARG A 327 -3.39 4.18 -20.02
CA ARG A 327 -2.21 4.71 -20.72
C ARG A 327 -1.15 3.66 -21.03
N LEU A 328 -1.14 2.54 -20.30
CA LEU A 328 -0.12 1.50 -20.42
C LEU A 328 -0.46 0.47 -21.49
N ILE A 329 -1.74 0.34 -21.88
CA ILE A 329 -2.20 -0.60 -22.91
C ILE A 329 -1.35 -0.58 -24.19
N PRO A 330 -1.02 0.58 -24.80
CA PRO A 330 -0.27 0.60 -26.06
C PRO A 330 1.22 0.25 -25.91
N VAL A 331 1.79 0.34 -24.70
CA VAL A 331 3.22 0.13 -24.45
C VAL A 331 3.53 -1.17 -23.71
N ALA A 332 2.51 -1.81 -23.11
CA ALA A 332 2.64 -3.08 -22.41
C ALA A 332 2.66 -4.27 -23.37
N LYS A 333 3.56 -5.21 -23.13
CA LYS A 333 3.60 -6.53 -23.78
C LYS A 333 2.52 -7.46 -23.21
N SER A 334 2.29 -7.39 -21.91
CA SER A 334 1.32 -8.23 -21.19
C SER A 334 0.83 -7.55 -19.91
N PHE A 335 -0.27 -8.04 -19.34
CA PHE A 335 -0.75 -7.65 -18.02
C PHE A 335 -0.88 -8.88 -17.12
N LYS A 336 0.02 -9.05 -16.16
CA LYS A 336 -0.09 -10.09 -15.13
C LYS A 336 -1.03 -9.60 -14.02
N VAL A 337 -2.09 -10.35 -13.76
CA VAL A 337 -3.09 -10.08 -12.73
C VAL A 337 -2.98 -11.12 -11.63
N VAL A 338 -2.77 -10.64 -10.41
CA VAL A 338 -2.60 -11.46 -9.21
C VAL A 338 -3.79 -11.23 -8.29
N LEU A 339 -4.59 -12.28 -8.10
CA LEU A 339 -5.83 -12.26 -7.34
C LEU A 339 -5.65 -13.06 -6.05
N LEU A 340 -5.72 -12.38 -4.89
CA LEU A 340 -5.54 -13.03 -3.59
C LEU A 340 -6.79 -13.79 -3.11
N GLY A 341 -7.94 -13.53 -3.74
CA GLY A 341 -9.23 -14.12 -3.37
C GLY A 341 -10.35 -13.09 -3.45
N SER A 342 -11.59 -13.54 -3.24
CA SER A 342 -12.75 -12.67 -3.32
C SER A 342 -12.68 -11.58 -2.25
N GLY A 343 -12.78 -10.30 -2.61
CA GLY A 343 -12.81 -9.17 -1.66
C GLY A 343 -11.47 -8.84 -1.00
N LEU A 344 -10.42 -9.57 -1.36
CA LEU A 344 -9.04 -9.31 -0.98
C LEU A 344 -8.37 -8.38 -2.02
N PRO A 345 -7.18 -7.83 -1.71
CA PRO A 345 -6.44 -7.04 -2.68
C PRO A 345 -6.16 -7.77 -3.99
N SER A 346 -5.94 -6.98 -5.03
CA SER A 346 -5.58 -7.46 -6.36
C SER A 346 -4.46 -6.61 -6.93
N PHE A 347 -3.54 -7.23 -7.66
CA PHE A 347 -2.42 -6.54 -8.29
C PHE A 347 -2.47 -6.72 -9.80
N TYR A 348 -2.17 -5.65 -10.53
CA TYR A 348 -2.13 -5.62 -11.98
C TYR A 348 -0.75 -5.12 -12.39
N ILE A 349 0.03 -5.96 -13.06
CA ILE A 349 1.40 -5.69 -13.44
C ILE A 349 1.45 -5.56 -14.96
N ALA A 350 1.70 -4.37 -15.47
CA ALA A 350 2.00 -4.13 -16.88
C ALA A 350 3.49 -4.41 -17.13
N GLU A 351 3.78 -5.38 -18.00
CA GLU A 351 5.15 -5.71 -18.40
C GLU A 351 5.52 -4.91 -19.65
N MET A 352 6.59 -4.12 -19.59
CA MET A 352 7.05 -3.20 -20.64
C MET A 352 8.55 -3.39 -20.90
N GLU A 353 8.94 -4.55 -21.45
CA GLU A 353 10.34 -4.89 -21.75
C GLU A 353 11.30 -4.70 -20.57
N ASP A 354 11.98 -3.56 -20.48
CA ASP A 354 12.93 -3.21 -19.42
C ASP A 354 12.27 -2.48 -18.23
N MET A 355 10.96 -2.31 -18.27
CA MET A 355 10.15 -1.68 -17.22
C MET A 355 8.98 -2.56 -16.79
N ASN A 356 8.55 -2.38 -15.55
CA ASN A 356 7.33 -2.96 -15.02
C ASN A 356 6.53 -1.90 -14.26
N PHE A 357 5.21 -1.94 -14.41
CA PHE A 357 4.30 -1.07 -13.67
C PHE A 357 3.33 -1.92 -12.86
N THR A 358 3.37 -1.82 -11.54
CA THR A 358 2.47 -2.53 -10.63
C THR A 358 1.42 -1.58 -10.07
N LEU A 359 0.16 -1.86 -10.35
CA LEU A 359 -0.99 -1.25 -9.71
C LEU A 359 -1.55 -2.20 -8.64
N GLY A 360 -1.42 -1.85 -7.37
CA GLY A 360 -2.03 -2.57 -6.25
C GLY A 360 -3.35 -1.94 -5.84
N LEU A 361 -4.44 -2.67 -5.98
CA LEU A 361 -5.78 -2.24 -5.55
C LEU A 361 -6.14 -2.93 -4.24
N SER A 362 -6.45 -2.14 -3.22
CA SER A 362 -7.04 -2.67 -1.99
C SER A 362 -8.39 -3.35 -2.29
N GLY A 363 -8.84 -4.31 -1.47
CA GLY A 363 -10.06 -5.08 -1.75
C GLY A 363 -11.32 -4.22 -1.96
N TRP A 364 -11.40 -3.06 -1.29
CA TRP A 364 -12.53 -2.12 -1.38
C TRP A 364 -12.00 -0.69 -1.39
N THR A 365 -12.66 0.22 -2.11
CA THR A 365 -12.28 1.65 -2.12
C THR A 365 -12.33 2.30 -0.73
N ALA A 366 -13.21 1.83 0.16
CA ALA A 366 -13.28 2.31 1.55
C ALA A 366 -12.29 1.59 2.50
N ASN A 367 -11.60 0.54 2.03
CA ASN A 367 -10.50 -0.11 2.76
C ASN A 367 -9.20 0.42 2.15
N ASP A 368 -8.63 1.46 2.72
CA ASP A 368 -7.28 1.90 2.38
C ASP A 368 -6.23 0.84 2.80
N TRP A 369 -5.04 0.94 2.22
CA TRP A 369 -3.90 0.11 2.57
C TRP A 369 -3.36 0.42 3.96
N SER A 370 -3.54 1.64 4.47
CA SER A 370 -2.91 2.10 5.71
C SER A 370 -3.73 1.78 6.97
N GLN A 371 -5.04 2.00 6.99
CA GLN A 371 -5.84 1.92 8.22
C GLN A 371 -6.55 0.57 8.38
N GLN A 372 -7.06 0.00 7.27
CA GLN A 372 -7.99 -1.13 7.36
C GLN A 372 -7.42 -2.46 6.86
N GLY A 373 -6.52 -2.43 5.88
CA GLY A 373 -5.78 -3.61 5.42
C GLY A 373 -4.74 -4.03 6.45
N ASN A 374 -5.12 -4.83 7.45
CA ASN A 374 -4.19 -5.39 8.43
C ASN A 374 -3.72 -6.77 7.94
N PHE A 375 -3.14 -6.80 6.73
CA PHE A 375 -2.72 -8.02 6.03
C PHE A 375 -1.39 -8.55 6.58
N ASP A 376 -0.57 -7.68 7.17
CA ASP A 376 0.60 -8.06 7.97
C ASP A 376 0.26 -9.09 9.06
N LEU A 377 -0.97 -9.07 9.58
CA LEU A 377 -1.47 -10.03 10.57
C LEU A 377 -1.63 -11.45 10.02
N LEU A 378 -1.70 -11.60 8.70
CA LEU A 378 -1.78 -12.89 8.01
C LEU A 378 -0.38 -13.48 7.77
N ALA A 379 0.66 -12.63 7.73
CA ALA A 379 2.04 -13.03 7.45
C ALA A 379 2.63 -13.87 8.61
N PRO A 380 3.70 -14.63 8.37
CA PRO A 380 4.38 -15.42 9.41
C PRO A 380 4.93 -14.48 10.49
N ARG A 381 4.68 -14.81 11.75
CA ARG A 381 5.18 -14.09 12.94
C ARG A 381 6.01 -15.05 13.79
N SER A 382 7.14 -15.52 13.26
CA SER A 382 8.16 -16.15 14.12
C SER A 382 9.05 -15.04 14.67
N GLU A 383 9.17 -14.95 15.99
CA GLU A 383 10.25 -14.17 16.60
C GLU A 383 11.54 -14.93 16.32
N ALA A 384 12.19 -14.61 15.20
CA ALA A 384 13.59 -15.00 15.02
C ALA A 384 14.39 -14.23 16.07
N ASP A 385 15.30 -14.94 16.75
CA ASP A 385 16.19 -14.29 17.71
C ASP A 385 17.03 -13.20 17.01
N PRO A 386 17.53 -12.19 17.75
CA PRO A 386 18.27 -11.07 17.16
C PRO A 386 19.46 -11.50 16.29
N ILE A 387 20.11 -12.63 16.60
CA ILE A 387 21.26 -13.13 15.85
C ILE A 387 20.79 -13.68 14.49
N THR A 388 19.71 -14.46 14.47
CA THR A 388 19.08 -14.96 13.24
C THR A 388 18.59 -13.80 12.37
N MET A 389 17.92 -12.80 12.97
CA MET A 389 17.49 -11.58 12.27
C MET A 389 18.68 -10.88 11.58
N GLN A 390 19.78 -10.67 12.31
CA GLN A 390 20.97 -10.04 11.77
C GLN A 390 21.60 -10.86 10.64
N LYS A 391 21.70 -12.18 10.78
CA LYS A 391 22.22 -13.07 9.73
C LYS A 391 21.38 -13.02 8.46
N VAL A 392 20.05 -13.06 8.58
CA VAL A 392 19.13 -12.96 7.44
C VAL A 392 19.31 -11.63 6.72
N PHE A 393 19.35 -10.51 7.46
CA PHE A 393 19.50 -9.19 6.86
C PHE A 393 20.86 -9.00 6.18
N MET A 394 21.95 -9.40 6.85
CA MET A 394 23.30 -9.34 6.27
C MET A 394 23.43 -10.26 5.07
N GLY A 395 22.83 -11.44 5.11
CA GLY A 395 22.73 -12.36 3.98
C GLY A 395 22.07 -11.67 2.80
N LEU A 396 20.86 -11.14 2.97
CA LEU A 396 20.16 -10.43 1.90
C LEU A 396 20.96 -9.22 1.40
N LYS A 397 21.68 -8.51 2.28
CA LYS A 397 22.49 -7.32 1.94
C LYS A 397 23.69 -7.60 1.05
N GLN A 398 24.15 -8.86 0.98
CA GLN A 398 25.18 -9.25 0.04
C GLN A 398 24.68 -9.22 -1.41
N ASN A 399 23.46 -9.68 -1.64
CA ASN A 399 22.88 -9.80 -2.99
C ASN A 399 21.89 -8.68 -3.32
N TRP A 400 21.45 -7.92 -2.31
CA TRP A 400 20.41 -6.88 -2.34
C TRP A 400 19.00 -7.37 -2.70
N VAL A 401 18.88 -8.38 -3.56
CA VAL A 401 17.64 -9.03 -3.97
C VAL A 401 17.81 -10.54 -3.99
N GLU A 402 16.90 -11.28 -3.36
CA GLU A 402 16.96 -12.75 -3.30
C GLU A 402 15.58 -13.34 -2.95
N ASP A 403 15.28 -14.54 -3.45
CA ASP A 403 14.10 -15.29 -3.01
C ASP A 403 14.35 -15.98 -1.65
N ALA A 404 13.28 -16.25 -0.91
CA ALA A 404 13.39 -16.81 0.43
C ALA A 404 13.97 -18.24 0.46
N ASP A 405 13.76 -19.05 -0.58
CA ASP A 405 14.26 -20.42 -0.66
C ASP A 405 15.78 -20.44 -0.90
N THR A 406 16.26 -19.61 -1.81
CA THR A 406 17.70 -19.46 -2.10
C THR A 406 18.43 -18.85 -0.91
N LEU A 407 17.87 -17.80 -0.30
CA LEU A 407 18.44 -17.18 0.90
C LEU A 407 18.56 -18.18 2.04
N SER A 408 17.49 -18.95 2.31
CA SER A 408 17.46 -20.01 3.32
C SER A 408 18.55 -21.05 3.12
N LYS A 409 18.70 -21.57 1.89
CA LYS A 409 19.74 -22.56 1.56
C LYS A 409 21.14 -21.99 1.73
N ARG A 410 21.36 -20.73 1.33
CA ARG A 410 22.68 -20.09 1.34
C ARG A 410 23.18 -19.78 2.75
N ILE A 411 22.31 -19.29 3.63
CA ILE A 411 22.68 -18.95 5.02
C ILE A 411 22.51 -20.13 6.00
N GLY A 412 21.93 -21.24 5.54
CA GLY A 412 21.72 -22.45 6.35
C GLY A 412 20.67 -22.30 7.45
N ILE A 413 19.67 -21.44 7.25
CA ILE A 413 18.58 -21.19 8.21
C ILE A 413 17.28 -21.73 7.63
N GLU A 414 16.44 -22.34 8.46
CA GLU A 414 15.13 -22.86 8.03
C GLU A 414 14.27 -21.77 7.36
N LYS A 415 13.66 -22.11 6.22
CA LYS A 415 12.82 -21.19 5.42
C LYS A 415 11.78 -20.46 6.26
N LYS A 416 11.15 -21.15 7.22
CA LYS A 416 10.16 -20.58 8.13
C LYS A 416 10.71 -19.39 8.92
N LEU A 417 11.91 -19.53 9.49
CA LEU A 417 12.58 -18.47 10.24
C LEU A 417 13.02 -17.33 9.33
N VAL A 418 13.50 -17.64 8.12
CA VAL A 418 13.84 -16.64 7.10
C VAL A 418 12.60 -15.82 6.69
N LEU A 419 11.47 -16.47 6.41
CA LEU A 419 10.22 -15.79 6.08
C LEU A 419 9.69 -14.93 7.23
N GLY A 420 9.79 -15.40 8.47
CA GLY A 420 9.44 -14.60 9.64
C GLY A 420 10.34 -13.38 9.82
N ALA A 421 11.65 -13.53 9.61
CA ALA A 421 12.60 -12.42 9.65
C ALA A 421 12.36 -11.40 8.54
N LEU A 422 12.15 -11.85 7.30
CA LEU A 422 11.82 -10.98 6.16
C LEU A 422 10.48 -10.28 6.36
N SER A 423 9.48 -10.95 6.94
CA SER A 423 8.20 -10.36 7.34
C SER A 423 8.41 -9.24 8.38
N ALA A 424 9.23 -9.49 9.41
CA ALA A 424 9.57 -8.47 10.41
C ALA A 424 10.35 -7.30 9.79
N PHE A 425 11.31 -7.54 8.90
CA PHE A 425 12.00 -6.46 8.18
C PHE A 425 11.11 -5.70 7.22
N THR A 426 10.10 -6.36 6.65
CA THR A 426 9.06 -5.70 5.85
C THR A 426 8.25 -4.77 6.73
N GLN A 427 7.87 -5.19 7.94
CA GLN A 427 7.18 -4.34 8.93
C GLN A 427 8.07 -3.19 9.44
N CYS A 428 9.39 -3.38 9.50
CA CYS A 428 10.33 -2.31 9.84
C CYS A 428 10.68 -1.41 8.65
N GLY A 429 10.07 -1.60 7.47
CA GLY A 429 10.37 -0.80 6.29
C GLY A 429 11.83 -0.89 5.85
N LYS A 430 12.48 -2.04 6.03
CA LYS A 430 13.85 -2.34 5.58
C LYS A 430 13.92 -3.24 4.36
N VAL A 431 12.86 -4.01 4.14
CA VAL A 431 12.73 -4.98 3.06
C VAL A 431 11.38 -4.77 2.37
N ILE A 432 11.32 -4.99 1.06
CA ILE A 432 10.09 -5.01 0.26
C ILE A 432 10.04 -6.30 -0.55
N PHE A 433 8.83 -6.83 -0.78
CA PHE A 433 8.62 -7.97 -1.66
C PHE A 433 8.27 -7.49 -3.07
N ASP A 434 9.05 -7.93 -4.06
CA ASP A 434 8.82 -7.66 -5.48
C ASP A 434 7.97 -8.79 -6.08
N LEU A 435 6.70 -8.49 -6.34
CA LEU A 435 5.74 -9.43 -6.92
C LEU A 435 6.04 -9.80 -8.39
N ASN A 436 6.83 -8.99 -9.09
CA ASN A 436 7.23 -9.30 -10.46
C ASN A 436 8.23 -10.45 -10.47
N LYS A 437 9.29 -10.35 -9.65
CA LYS A 437 10.36 -11.36 -9.54
C LYS A 437 10.09 -12.45 -8.49
N ASN A 438 9.06 -12.29 -7.63
CA ASN A 438 8.81 -13.11 -6.44
C ASN A 438 10.02 -13.16 -5.48
N GLN A 439 10.67 -12.01 -5.26
CA GLN A 439 11.91 -11.89 -4.49
C GLN A 439 11.79 -10.79 -3.44
N TYR A 440 12.62 -10.86 -2.39
CA TYR A 440 12.75 -9.81 -1.39
C TYR A 440 13.89 -8.88 -1.77
N ARG A 441 13.69 -7.58 -1.62
CA ARG A 441 14.66 -6.52 -1.93
C ARG A 441 14.94 -5.68 -0.69
N ILE A 442 16.18 -5.21 -0.56
CA ILE A 442 16.50 -4.20 0.46
C ILE A 442 15.98 -2.85 0.03
N ARG A 443 15.19 -2.23 0.90
CA ARG A 443 14.65 -0.90 0.72
C ARG A 443 14.44 -0.32 2.12
N GLU A 444 15.33 0.55 2.57
CA GLU A 444 15.22 1.20 3.88
C GLU A 444 14.44 2.52 3.73
N LEU A 445 13.27 2.68 4.38
CA LEU A 445 12.42 3.89 4.29
C LEU A 445 12.98 5.05 5.11
N SER A 446 13.65 4.75 6.24
CA SER A 446 14.18 5.74 7.18
C SER A 446 15.57 5.36 7.67
N LYS A 447 16.39 6.37 7.98
CA LYS A 447 17.71 6.21 8.62
C LYS A 447 17.59 5.76 10.08
N ASP A 448 16.62 6.33 10.80
CA ASP A 448 16.31 5.94 12.16
C ASP A 448 15.45 4.68 12.16
N ALA A 449 15.63 3.83 13.17
CA ALA A 449 14.73 2.70 13.38
C ALA A 449 13.30 3.24 13.50
N LEU A 450 12.41 2.76 12.62
CA LEU A 450 11.00 3.10 12.73
C LEU A 450 10.53 2.77 14.15
N PRO A 451 9.74 3.64 14.81
CA PRO A 451 9.27 3.41 16.15
C PRO A 451 8.25 2.26 16.12
N MET A 452 8.77 1.04 16.19
CA MET A 452 7.98 -0.17 15.95
C MET A 452 6.90 -0.31 17.01
N GLU A 453 7.12 0.12 18.25
CA GLU A 453 6.07 0.07 19.27
C GLU A 453 4.87 0.97 18.90
N SER A 454 5.10 2.20 18.40
CA SER A 454 3.99 3.06 17.97
C SER A 454 3.30 2.57 16.69
N LEU A 455 4.00 1.81 15.83
CA LEU A 455 3.43 1.23 14.60
C LEU A 455 2.75 -0.14 14.84
N ARG A 456 3.29 -0.95 15.76
CA ARG A 456 2.83 -2.29 16.17
C ARG A 456 1.56 -2.21 17.00
N PHE A 457 1.44 -1.23 17.90
CA PHE A 457 0.24 -1.07 18.74
C PHE A 457 -0.86 -0.18 18.13
N ALA A 458 -0.72 0.25 16.88
CA ALA A 458 -1.78 1.00 16.21
C ALA A 458 -3.02 0.15 15.86
N ASN A 459 -2.96 -1.18 15.99
CA ASN A 459 -4.15 -2.04 15.84
C ASN A 459 -4.65 -2.53 17.21
N GLU A 460 -5.72 -1.90 17.71
CA GLU A 460 -6.39 -2.24 18.98
C GLU A 460 -6.71 -3.74 19.12
N ARG A 461 -6.92 -4.45 17.99
CA ARG A 461 -7.24 -5.89 17.98
C ARG A 461 -6.06 -6.77 18.39
N GLU A 462 -4.82 -6.41 18.04
CA GLU A 462 -3.65 -7.15 18.52
C GLU A 462 -3.47 -6.97 20.02
N GLY A 463 -3.62 -5.73 20.51
CA GLY A 463 -3.54 -5.45 21.96
C GLY A 463 -4.59 -6.22 22.76
N SER A 464 -5.83 -6.30 22.26
CA SER A 464 -6.88 -7.12 22.87
C SER A 464 -6.56 -8.62 22.81
N ALA A 465 -6.04 -9.10 21.69
CA ALA A 465 -5.65 -10.50 21.52
C ALA A 465 -4.56 -10.93 22.51
N THR A 466 -3.51 -10.11 22.66
CA THR A 466 -2.45 -10.33 23.67
C THR A 466 -3.04 -10.35 25.07
N ARG A 467 -3.90 -9.37 25.40
CA ARG A 467 -4.57 -9.32 26.71
C ARG A 467 -5.38 -10.59 26.99
N PHE A 468 -6.08 -11.15 26.00
CA PHE A 468 -6.85 -12.40 26.18
C PHE A 468 -5.95 -13.60 26.52
N VAL A 469 -4.76 -13.67 25.92
CA VAL A 469 -3.78 -14.71 26.23
C VAL A 469 -3.19 -14.50 27.63
N GLU A 470 -2.78 -13.28 27.97
CA GLU A 470 -2.20 -12.94 29.28
C GLU A 470 -3.13 -13.26 30.46
N ILE A 471 -4.44 -13.02 30.29
CA ILE A 471 -5.45 -13.34 31.34
C ILE A 471 -5.90 -14.81 31.31
N GLY A 472 -5.33 -15.66 30.45
CA GLY A 472 -5.68 -17.08 30.33
C GLY A 472 -7.10 -17.33 29.82
N ALA A 473 -7.67 -16.39 29.04
CA ALA A 473 -9.05 -16.47 28.53
C ALA A 473 -9.19 -17.34 27.27
N VAL A 474 -8.11 -17.96 26.80
CA VAL A 474 -8.08 -18.72 25.54
C VAL A 474 -8.00 -20.22 25.82
N LYS A 475 -8.92 -20.99 25.25
CA LYS A 475 -8.85 -22.45 25.18
C LYS A 475 -8.59 -22.87 23.74
N LEU A 476 -7.51 -23.61 23.53
CA LEU A 476 -7.04 -23.99 22.19
C LEU A 476 -7.02 -25.52 22.02
N GLN A 477 -7.47 -25.97 20.86
CA GLN A 477 -7.32 -27.31 20.33
C GLN A 477 -6.54 -27.25 19.01
N VAL A 478 -5.57 -28.13 18.85
CA VAL A 478 -4.64 -28.13 17.71
C VAL A 478 -4.74 -29.48 16.99
N ASN A 479 -5.03 -29.43 15.70
CA ASN A 479 -5.09 -30.60 14.83
C ASN A 479 -4.15 -30.40 13.63
N SER A 480 -3.07 -31.18 13.56
CA SER A 480 -2.19 -31.22 12.38
C SER A 480 -2.81 -32.11 11.30
N GLN A 481 -2.82 -31.63 10.06
CA GLN A 481 -3.33 -32.39 8.91
C GLN A 481 -2.20 -33.09 8.14
N ALA A 482 -2.53 -34.17 7.45
CA ALA A 482 -1.57 -34.98 6.68
C ALA A 482 -0.93 -34.21 5.50
N ASP A 483 -1.57 -33.13 5.05
CA ASP A 483 -1.07 -32.26 3.99
C ASP A 483 0.01 -31.26 4.48
N GLY A 484 0.30 -31.22 5.80
CA GLY A 484 1.23 -30.31 6.44
C GLY A 484 0.62 -28.96 6.85
N THR A 485 -0.70 -28.81 6.78
CA THR A 485 -1.41 -27.64 7.34
C THR A 485 -1.76 -27.87 8.81
N LEU A 486 -1.83 -26.78 9.58
CA LEU A 486 -2.15 -26.81 11.00
C LEU A 486 -3.51 -26.15 11.24
N LYS A 487 -4.46 -26.88 11.80
CA LYS A 487 -5.80 -26.39 12.11
C LYS A 487 -5.91 -26.11 13.62
N LEU A 488 -6.16 -24.85 13.95
CA LEU A 488 -6.40 -24.36 15.30
C LEU A 488 -7.90 -24.11 15.48
N GLU A 489 -8.51 -24.68 16.51
CA GLU A 489 -9.89 -24.41 16.90
C GLU A 489 -9.93 -24.10 18.39
N GLY A 490 -10.71 -23.11 18.80
CA GLY A 490 -10.72 -22.73 20.21
C GLY A 490 -11.80 -21.75 20.60
N THR A 491 -11.90 -21.52 21.90
CA THR A 491 -12.81 -20.53 22.49
C THR A 491 -12.03 -19.44 23.20
N VAL A 492 -12.47 -18.20 23.00
CA VAL A 492 -11.91 -17.01 23.66
C VAL A 492 -13.01 -16.37 24.50
N LYS A 493 -12.74 -16.18 25.80
CA LYS A 493 -13.67 -15.54 26.73
C LYS A 493 -13.49 -14.03 26.73
N GLU A 494 -14.57 -13.31 26.43
CA GLU A 494 -14.59 -11.84 26.45
C GLU A 494 -15.92 -11.35 27.01
N GLY A 495 -15.89 -10.50 28.03
CA GLY A 495 -17.08 -9.87 28.61
C GLY A 495 -18.15 -10.86 29.09
N GLY A 496 -17.74 -12.05 29.54
CA GLY A 496 -18.64 -13.12 29.99
C GLY A 496 -19.29 -13.95 28.87
N LYS A 497 -18.87 -13.76 27.61
CA LYS A 497 -19.29 -14.58 26.46
C LYS A 497 -18.13 -15.39 25.90
N ASP A 498 -18.44 -16.56 25.37
CA ASP A 498 -17.48 -17.45 24.73
C ASP A 498 -17.58 -17.29 23.20
N TYR A 499 -16.51 -16.84 22.57
CA TYR A 499 -16.39 -16.74 21.11
C TYR A 499 -15.65 -17.95 20.56
N THR A 500 -16.24 -18.63 19.58
CA THR A 500 -15.62 -19.75 18.87
C THR A 500 -14.85 -19.22 17.68
N ALA A 501 -13.56 -19.56 17.61
CA ALA A 501 -12.69 -19.20 16.50
C ALA A 501 -12.00 -20.45 15.95
N ARG A 502 -11.76 -20.43 14.63
CA ARG A 502 -11.04 -21.46 13.88
C ARG A 502 -10.05 -20.80 12.94
N LEU A 503 -8.88 -21.40 12.78
CA LEU A 503 -7.78 -20.86 12.01
C LEU A 503 -7.02 -22.00 11.34
N VAL A 504 -6.69 -21.87 10.06
CA VAL A 504 -5.81 -22.80 9.32
C VAL A 504 -4.53 -22.06 8.97
N ILE A 505 -3.41 -22.66 9.38
CA ILE A 505 -2.05 -22.18 9.12
C ILE A 505 -1.41 -23.09 8.06
N ASP A 506 -0.82 -22.50 7.03
CA ASP A 506 -0.12 -23.24 5.97
C ASP A 506 1.32 -23.64 6.37
N LYS A 507 2.02 -24.34 5.48
CA LYS A 507 3.41 -24.79 5.69
C LYS A 507 4.39 -23.64 5.94
N ASP A 508 4.10 -22.46 5.40
CA ASP A 508 4.91 -21.25 5.54
C ASP A 508 4.50 -20.43 6.79
N ASN A 509 3.62 -20.95 7.65
CA ASN A 509 3.09 -20.32 8.86
C ASN A 509 2.23 -19.06 8.63
N ARG A 510 1.58 -18.97 7.47
CA ARG A 510 0.61 -17.92 7.12
C ARG A 510 -0.80 -18.36 7.47
N ILE A 511 -1.67 -17.39 7.73
CA ILE A 511 -3.10 -17.63 7.91
C ILE A 511 -3.72 -17.88 6.52
N ALA A 512 -4.03 -19.14 6.21
CA ALA A 512 -4.66 -19.52 4.94
C ALA A 512 -6.17 -19.31 4.96
N SER A 513 -6.83 -19.64 6.08
CA SER A 513 -8.26 -19.38 6.27
C SER A 513 -8.59 -19.23 7.75
N ALA A 514 -9.64 -18.48 8.07
CA ALA A 514 -10.09 -18.33 9.45
C ALA A 514 -11.61 -18.13 9.52
N GLY A 515 -12.19 -18.46 10.68
CA GLY A 515 -13.60 -18.29 10.99
C GLY A 515 -13.78 -17.87 12.45
N CYS A 516 -14.71 -16.97 12.73
CA CYS A 516 -15.10 -16.62 14.10
C CYS A 516 -16.57 -16.20 14.16
N ASN A 517 -17.24 -16.50 15.28
CA ASN A 517 -18.63 -16.10 15.52
C ASN A 517 -18.78 -14.67 16.09
N CYS A 518 -17.70 -13.89 16.20
CA CYS A 518 -17.79 -12.51 16.68
C CYS A 518 -18.41 -11.58 15.62
N TYR A 519 -19.03 -10.49 16.08
CA TYR A 519 -19.67 -9.50 15.22
C TYR A 519 -18.72 -8.95 14.14
N TYR A 520 -17.46 -8.73 14.51
CA TYR A 520 -16.44 -8.21 13.60
C TYR A 520 -16.20 -9.14 12.42
N HIS A 521 -15.96 -10.44 12.68
CA HIS A 521 -15.67 -11.41 11.64
C HIS A 521 -16.92 -11.74 10.81
N ILE A 522 -18.11 -11.81 11.41
CA ILE A 522 -19.36 -12.00 10.66
C ILE A 522 -19.56 -10.86 9.65
N ARG A 523 -19.25 -9.62 10.03
CA ARG A 523 -19.44 -8.45 9.18
C ARG A 523 -18.34 -8.26 8.13
N ASN A 524 -17.09 -8.58 8.46
CA ASN A 524 -15.92 -8.22 7.64
C ASN A 524 -15.13 -9.43 7.10
N ASN A 525 -15.41 -10.64 7.57
CA ASN A 525 -14.60 -11.84 7.31
C ASN A 525 -13.10 -11.55 7.51
N LEU A 526 -12.24 -11.92 6.56
CA LEU A 526 -10.81 -11.56 6.52
C LEU A 526 -10.52 -10.30 5.69
N TYR A 527 -11.53 -9.61 5.15
CA TYR A 527 -11.34 -8.45 4.26
C TYR A 527 -10.70 -7.24 4.95
N LYS A 528 -10.73 -7.19 6.28
CA LYS A 528 -10.08 -6.18 7.13
C LYS A 528 -9.08 -6.82 8.10
N GLY A 529 -8.53 -7.97 7.74
CA GLY A 529 -7.67 -8.80 8.60
C GLY A 529 -8.45 -9.57 9.68
N PRO A 530 -7.77 -10.47 10.42
CA PRO A 530 -8.38 -11.33 11.44
C PRO A 530 -8.91 -10.54 12.65
N CYS A 531 -9.91 -11.07 13.35
CA CYS A 531 -10.37 -10.50 14.62
C CYS A 531 -9.40 -10.85 15.77
N GLU A 532 -9.53 -10.12 16.88
CA GLU A 532 -8.83 -10.31 18.14
C GLU A 532 -8.89 -11.76 18.64
N HIS A 533 -10.03 -12.47 18.48
CA HIS A 533 -10.16 -13.87 18.91
C HIS A 533 -9.32 -14.84 18.05
N ILE A 534 -9.30 -14.64 16.72
CA ILE A 534 -8.47 -15.44 15.81
C ILE A 534 -6.99 -15.22 16.10
N LEU A 535 -6.61 -13.96 16.34
CA LEU A 535 -5.25 -13.59 16.73
C LEU A 535 -4.86 -14.21 18.07
N ALA A 536 -5.76 -14.21 19.06
CA ALA A 536 -5.51 -14.80 20.37
C ALA A 536 -5.23 -16.30 20.28
N LEU A 537 -5.96 -17.06 19.43
CA LEU A 537 -5.64 -18.47 19.17
C LEU A 537 -4.24 -18.66 18.61
N ARG A 538 -3.82 -17.79 17.68
CA ARG A 538 -2.48 -17.85 17.06
C ARG A 538 -1.37 -17.53 18.07
N ILE A 539 -1.59 -16.51 18.90
CA ILE A 539 -0.65 -16.12 19.97
C ILE A 539 -0.55 -17.24 21.00
N GLN A 540 -1.69 -17.79 21.46
CA GLN A 540 -1.74 -18.90 22.41
C GLN A 540 -0.99 -20.14 21.89
N TYR A 541 -1.18 -20.50 20.61
CA TYR A 541 -0.47 -21.63 20.01
C TYR A 541 1.05 -21.43 20.00
N ARG A 542 1.49 -20.20 19.70
CA ARG A 542 2.91 -19.85 19.63
C ARG A 542 3.56 -19.86 21.01
N GLU A 543 2.90 -19.29 22.01
CA GLU A 543 3.44 -19.20 23.37
C GLU A 543 3.35 -20.53 24.11
N HIS A 544 2.27 -21.29 23.92
CA HIS A 544 1.99 -22.54 24.60
C HIS A 544 1.56 -23.60 23.58
N PRO A 545 2.48 -24.15 22.78
CA PRO A 545 2.17 -25.23 21.86
C PRO A 545 1.68 -26.43 22.68
N THR A 546 0.38 -26.73 22.60
CA THR A 546 -0.24 -27.82 23.37
C THR A 546 0.52 -29.12 23.10
N THR A 547 0.99 -29.74 24.18
CA THR A 547 1.84 -30.94 24.22
C THR A 547 1.42 -32.00 23.21
N GLY A 548 2.25 -32.16 22.19
CA GLY A 548 2.11 -33.15 21.11
C GLY A 548 3.25 -33.08 20.10
N GLN A 549 3.89 -31.92 19.93
CA GLN A 549 5.10 -31.78 19.11
C GLN A 549 6.08 -30.79 19.77
N ALA A 550 6.88 -31.30 20.69
CA ALA A 550 8.16 -30.66 21.02
C ALA A 550 9.12 -30.89 19.84
N HIS A 551 8.99 -30.09 18.77
CA HIS A 551 10.13 -29.84 17.91
C HIS A 551 10.98 -28.78 18.60
N ARG A 552 12.20 -29.18 18.97
CA ARG A 552 13.23 -28.34 19.56
C ARG A 552 13.33 -27.03 18.76
N ILE A 553 13.09 -25.93 19.47
CA ILE A 553 13.23 -24.53 19.03
C ILE A 553 14.68 -24.25 18.68
#